data_AF-A0A4Q3WBC0-F1
#
_entry.id   AF-A0A4Q3WBC0-F1
#
_cell.length_a   1.000
_cell.length_b   1.000
_cell.length_c   1.000
_cell.angle_alpha   90.00
_cell.angle_beta   90.00
_cell.angle_gamma   90.00
#
_symmetry.space_group_name_H-M   'P 1'
#
loop_
_entity.id
_entity.type
_entity.pdbx_description
1 polymer ?
#
loop_
_entity_poly.entity_id
_entity_poly.type
_entity_poly.pdbx_seq_one_letter_code
_entity_poly.pdbx_strand_id
1 'polypeptide(L)' 'YYAEFNDPSYAIEYEKQLKGKVRAKKTALIEAENPTWSDLAADWFD' A
#
# COMPACT_ATOMS: atom_id res chain seq x y z
N TYR A 1 1.93 -0.45 4.92
CA TYR A 1 2.50 -0.24 3.60
C TYR A 1 1.65 0.75 2.83
N TYR A 2 2.28 1.81 2.32
CA TYR A 2 1.71 2.69 1.30
C TYR A 2 2.84 3.05 0.32
N ALA A 3 2.49 3.46 -0.90
CA ALA A 3 3.47 3.85 -1.90
C ALA A 3 3.05 5.17 -2.53
N GLU A 4 3.99 6.12 -2.57
CA GLU A 4 3.80 7.42 -3.18
C GLU A 4 4.51 7.47 -4.54
N PHE A 5 3.86 8.12 -5.51
CA PHE A 5 4.39 8.30 -6.85
C PHE A 5 4.10 9.73 -7.31
N ASN A 6 5.03 10.30 -8.07
CA ASN A 6 4.90 11.66 -8.62
C ASN A 6 4.04 11.71 -9.89
N ASP A 7 3.71 10.55 -10.48
CA ASP A 7 2.88 10.43 -11.68
C ASP A 7 1.68 9.52 -11.38
N PRO A 8 0.43 9.98 -11.62
CA PRO A 8 -0.78 9.16 -11.45
C PRO A 8 -0.76 7.86 -12.26
N SER A 9 -0.15 7.86 -13.44
CA SER A 9 -0.05 6.70 -14.32
C SER A 9 0.76 5.58 -13.66
N TYR A 10 1.89 5.93 -13.04
CA TYR A 10 2.70 4.95 -12.30
C TYR A 10 2.00 4.43 -11.05
N ALA A 11 1.27 5.28 -10.32
CA ALA A 11 0.47 4.84 -9.19
C ALA A 11 -0.59 3.81 -9.62
N ILE A 12 -1.30 4.08 -10.72
CA ILE A 12 -2.33 3.19 -11.29
C ILE A 12 -1.71 1.87 -11.76
N GLU A 13 -0.58 1.90 -12.45
CA GLU A 13 0.12 0.70 -12.91
C GLU A 13 0.56 -0.18 -11.73
N TYR A 14 1.16 0.42 -10.71
CA TYR A 14 1.58 -0.30 -9.51
C TYR A 14 0.40 -0.90 -8.74
N GLU A 15 -0.71 -0.15 -8.62
CA GLU A 15 -1.93 -0.65 -8.00
C GLU A 15 -2.50 -1.86 -8.75
N LYS A 16 -2.50 -1.83 -10.10
CA LYS A 16 -2.91 -2.99 -10.93
C LYS A 16 -2.01 -4.19 -10.67
N GLN A 17 -0.69 -3.99 -10.59
CA GLN A 17 0.24 -5.07 -10.27
C GLN A 17 -0.03 -5.68 -8.88
N LEU A 18 -0.31 -4.86 -7.87
CA LEU A 18 -0.64 -5.33 -6.52
C LEU A 18 -1.98 -6.07 -6.47
N LYS A 19 -3.01 -5.56 -7.16
CA LYS A 19 -4.34 -6.18 -7.23
C LYS A 19 -4.27 -7.61 -7.77
N GLY A 20 -3.41 -7.87 -8.76
CA GLY A 20 -3.17 -9.20 -9.33
C GLY A 20 -2.37 -10.17 -8.44
N LYS A 21 -1.79 -9.73 -7.31
CA LYS A 21 -1.02 -10.60 -6.41
C LYS A 21 -1.93 -11.33 -5.42
N VAL A 22 -1.50 -12.54 -5.03
CA VAL A 22 -2.12 -13.33 -3.95
C VAL A 22 -2.07 -12.58 -2.62
N ARG A 23 -3.03 -12.85 -1.73
CA ARG A 23 -3.16 -12.19 -0.41
C ARG A 23 -1.86 -12.22 0.39
N ALA A 24 -1.18 -13.38 0.45
CA ALA A 24 0.07 -13.55 1.18
C ALA A 24 1.16 -12.53 0.77
N LYS A 25 1.28 -12.22 -0.53
CA LYS A 25 2.26 -11.24 -1.01
C LYS A 25 1.91 -9.81 -0.60
N LYS A 26 0.62 -9.47 -0.59
CA LYS A 26 0.15 -8.16 -0.14
C LYS A 26 0.36 -8.00 1.37
N THR A 27 0.06 -9.04 2.14
CA THR A 27 0.30 -9.08 3.58
C THR A 27 1.78 -8.93 3.92
N ALA A 28 2.68 -9.63 3.22
CA ALA A 28 4.12 -9.52 3.45
C ALA A 28 4.65 -8.08 3.26
N LEU A 29 4.11 -7.32 2.29
CA LEU A 29 4.45 -5.90 2.13
C LEU A 29 4.00 -5.06 3.33
N ILE A 30 2.78 -5.32 3.83
CA ILE A 30 2.26 -4.65 5.03
C ILE A 30 3.13 -4.99 6.23
N GLU A 31 3.45 -6.26 6.46
CA GLU A 31 4.26 -6.70 7.60
C GLU A 31 5.69 -6.14 7.56
N ALA A 32 6.27 -5.97 6.36
CA ALA A 32 7.61 -5.42 6.22
C ALA A 32 7.71 -3.92 6.59
N GLU A 33 6.68 -3.13 6.29
CA GLU A 33 6.73 -1.66 6.47
C GLU A 33 5.78 -1.10 7.54
N ASN A 34 4.72 -1.85 7.88
CA ASN A 34 3.76 -1.52 8.92
C ASN A 34 3.49 -2.79 9.77
N PRO A 35 4.50 -3.29 10.49
CA PRO A 35 4.41 -4.55 11.24
C PRO A 35 3.32 -4.52 12.34
N THR A 36 3.01 -3.33 12.86
CA THR A 36 1.98 -3.12 13.89
C THR A 36 0.59 -2.92 13.32
N TRP A 37 0.44 -2.89 11.99
CA TRP A 37 -0.84 -2.61 11.33
C TRP A 37 -1.49 -1.30 11.80
N SER A 38 -0.67 -0.29 12.10
CA SER A 38 -1.13 1.02 12.50
C SER A 38 -2.00 1.63 11.40
N ASP A 39 -3.06 2.33 11.78
CA ASP A 39 -3.88 3.09 10.83
C ASP A 39 -3.10 4.32 10.37
N LEU A 40 -2.70 4.32 9.08
CA LEU A 40 -1.93 5.42 8.48
C LEU A 40 -2.81 6.60 8.07
N ALA A 41 -4.13 6.45 8.14
CA ALA A 41 -5.10 7.50 7.83
C ALA A 41 -5.77 8.07 9.08
N ALA A 42 -5.28 7.72 10.28
CA ALA A 42 -5.87 8.14 11.55
C ALA A 42 -6.08 9.66 11.65
N ASP A 43 -5.10 10.44 11.19
CA ASP A 43 -5.09 11.90 11.32
C ASP A 43 -5.56 12.64 10.03
N TRP A 44 -6.16 11.95 9.05
CA TRP A 44 -6.50 12.58 7.75
C TRP A 44 -7.66 13.57 7.80
N PHE A 45 -8.51 13.48 8.83
CA PHE A 45 -9.73 14.27 8.94
C PHE A 45 -9.83 15.08 10.25
N ASP A 46 -8.76 15.07 11.04
CA ASP A 46 -8.63 15.91 12.24
C ASP A 46 -8.27 17.36 11.87
#